data_AF-A0A438C0F0-F1
#
_entry.id   AF-A0A438C0F0-F1
#
_cell.length_a   1.000
_cell.length_b   1.000
_cell.length_c   1.000
_cell.angle_alpha   90.00
_cell.angle_beta   90.00
_cell.angle_gamma   90.00
#
_symmetry.space_group_name_H-M   'P 1'
#
loop_
_entity.id
_entity.type
_entity.pdbx_description
1 polymer ?
#
loop_
_entity_poly.entity_id
_entity_poly.type
_entity_poly.pdbx_seq_one_letter_code
_entity_poly.pdbx_strand_id
1 'polypeptide(L)'
;MEKFIRTNSKKGALMVLLGIPLAVSAGIYFAMKYTEKKSDRLSPLVALHGGQQVLKRLIGYHGALAKMDLAEATMKRILIEDKSVLNQDKRKRPNIKKLERAIAELEMTSRAVKAADMLKCAFEDAEAKGNLHEAYEFQMLYVEMLIYMGQWDAALTCKCLEDQRITDARRPLFKAVINILSEKVSEGKKYWEEFREIRENMRLPETSEEDGPYILANNFDEFKKIVELLRQDIKNAKPV
;
A
#
# COMPACT_ATOMS: atom_id res chain seq x y z
N MET A 1 34.23 56.06 -35.15
CA MET A 1 35.13 56.06 -36.34
C MET A 1 36.44 55.50 -35.84
N GLU A 2 36.98 54.34 -36.22
CA GLU A 2 36.91 53.56 -37.45
C GLU A 2 37.22 52.06 -37.19
N LYS A 3 36.53 51.22 -37.96
CA LYS A 3 37.01 50.03 -38.71
C LYS A 3 37.68 48.84 -37.99
N PHE A 4 36.84 47.84 -37.75
CA PHE A 4 36.86 46.51 -38.38
C PHE A 4 37.92 46.28 -39.48
N ILE A 5 38.86 45.34 -39.29
CA ILE A 5 39.36 44.46 -40.36
C ILE A 5 39.57 43.03 -39.83
N ARG A 6 38.94 42.12 -40.57
CA ARG A 6 38.91 40.66 -40.50
C ARG A 6 40.11 40.12 -41.28
N THR A 7 40.86 39.16 -40.74
CA THR A 7 41.68 38.25 -41.55
C THR A 7 41.55 36.82 -41.07
N ASN A 8 41.59 35.94 -42.06
CA ASN A 8 41.15 34.55 -42.09
C ASN A 8 42.32 33.59 -41.86
N SER A 9 41.98 32.36 -41.47
CA SER A 9 42.54 31.11 -42.01
C SER A 9 43.81 30.48 -41.39
N LYS A 10 43.52 29.41 -40.63
CA LYS A 10 44.04 28.02 -40.74
C LYS A 10 45.31 27.59 -39.97
N LYS A 11 45.02 26.60 -39.08
CA LYS A 11 45.77 25.39 -38.66
C LYS A 11 46.81 25.53 -37.53
N GLY A 12 46.52 24.82 -36.44
CA GLY A 12 47.46 24.47 -35.38
C GLY A 12 46.70 24.02 -34.13
N ALA A 13 46.65 22.71 -33.87
CA ALA A 13 45.90 22.09 -32.80
C ALA A 13 46.51 22.34 -31.40
N LEU A 14 45.67 22.50 -30.37
CA LEU A 14 45.80 21.76 -29.11
C LEU A 14 44.51 21.84 -28.27
N MET A 15 44.04 20.67 -27.82
CA MET A 15 42.97 20.49 -26.85
C MET A 15 43.26 21.16 -25.50
N VAL A 16 42.22 21.68 -24.83
CA VAL A 16 41.89 21.31 -23.43
C VAL A 16 40.36 21.35 -23.24
N LEU A 17 39.86 20.23 -22.74
CA LEU A 17 38.49 19.92 -22.26
C LEU A 17 38.06 20.88 -21.15
N LEU A 18 36.79 21.22 -20.94
CA LEU A 18 35.82 20.35 -20.26
C LEU A 18 34.40 20.83 -20.56
N GLY A 19 33.73 20.10 -21.45
CA GLY A 19 32.28 19.95 -21.36
C GLY A 19 31.98 19.02 -20.19
N ILE A 20 30.99 19.35 -19.37
CA ILE A 20 30.33 18.37 -18.50
C ILE A 20 29.24 17.70 -19.35
N PRO A 21 29.38 16.42 -19.74
CA PRO A 21 28.35 15.70 -20.44
C PRO A 21 27.43 14.99 -19.45
N LEU A 22 26.16 14.94 -19.85
CA LEU A 22 25.11 14.00 -19.45
C LEU A 22 25.63 12.59 -19.12
N ALA A 23 26.05 12.35 -17.86
CA ALA A 23 26.56 11.06 -17.40
C ALA A 23 25.85 10.53 -16.14
N VAL A 24 24.61 10.97 -15.87
CA VAL A 24 23.80 10.40 -14.77
C VAL A 24 22.73 9.43 -15.28
N SER A 25 22.38 9.46 -16.57
CA SER A 25 21.40 8.52 -17.17
C SER A 25 22.02 7.21 -17.68
N ALA A 26 23.34 7.14 -17.87
CA ALA A 26 24.01 5.91 -18.30
C ALA A 26 24.19 4.90 -17.15
N GLY A 27 24.28 5.35 -15.89
CA GLY A 27 24.49 4.46 -14.73
C GLY A 27 23.31 3.52 -14.45
N ILE A 28 22.08 4.02 -14.59
CA ILE A 28 20.86 3.21 -14.41
C ILE A 28 20.69 2.25 -15.61
N TYR A 29 20.97 2.71 -16.83
CA TYR A 29 20.89 1.86 -18.01
C TYR A 29 21.97 0.76 -18.03
N PHE A 30 23.20 1.03 -17.56
CA PHE A 30 24.22 0.00 -17.39
C PHE A 30 23.90 -0.97 -16.24
N ALA A 31 23.28 -0.52 -15.15
CA ALA A 31 22.85 -1.42 -14.07
C ALA A 31 21.74 -2.38 -14.54
N MET A 32 20.83 -1.93 -15.39
CA MET A 32 19.78 -2.78 -16.01
C MET A 32 20.30 -3.63 -17.18
N LYS A 33 21.40 -3.25 -17.84
CA LYS A 33 22.00 -4.04 -18.93
C LYS A 33 23.07 -5.04 -18.45
N TYR A 34 23.54 -4.93 -17.21
CA TYR A 34 24.42 -5.93 -16.59
C TYR A 34 23.67 -7.12 -15.98
N THR A 35 22.34 -7.07 -15.87
CA THR A 35 21.54 -8.21 -15.41
C THR A 35 21.32 -9.30 -16.47
N GLU A 36 21.83 -9.14 -17.69
CA GLU A 36 21.82 -10.17 -18.75
C GLU A 36 23.21 -10.74 -19.10
N LYS A 37 24.25 -10.45 -18.31
CA LYS A 37 25.55 -11.13 -18.45
C LYS A 37 25.67 -12.22 -17.40
N LYS A 38 25.57 -13.48 -17.87
CA LYS A 38 25.86 -14.72 -17.15
C LYS A 38 27.01 -14.51 -16.14
N SER A 39 26.67 -14.53 -14.85
CA SER A 39 27.63 -14.35 -13.77
C SER A 39 28.48 -15.62 -13.64
N ASP A 40 29.54 -15.71 -14.44
CA ASP A 40 30.53 -16.80 -14.37
C ASP A 40 31.55 -16.58 -13.23
N ARG A 41 31.23 -15.77 -12.20
CA ARG A 41 32.14 -15.45 -11.08
C ARG A 41 31.49 -15.46 -9.70
N LEU A 42 30.63 -16.44 -9.43
CA LEU A 42 30.13 -16.74 -8.08
C LEU A 42 30.28 -18.24 -7.77
N SER A 43 31.52 -18.67 -7.53
CA SER A 43 31.85 -20.03 -7.05
C SER A 43 32.97 -19.91 -6.03
N PRO A 44 32.67 -19.96 -4.70
CA PRO A 44 32.47 -21.25 -4.03
C PRO A 44 31.21 -21.36 -3.13
N LEU A 45 30.41 -20.31 -2.93
CA LEU A 45 29.24 -20.37 -2.03
C LEU A 45 28.02 -21.10 -2.65
N VAL A 46 27.95 -21.16 -3.99
CA VAL A 46 26.82 -21.73 -4.76
C VAL A 46 26.98 -23.23 -5.03
N ALA A 47 28.16 -23.81 -4.78
CA ALA A 47 28.49 -25.21 -5.10
C ALA A 47 27.96 -26.24 -4.08
N LEU A 48 27.35 -25.80 -2.98
CA LEU A 48 26.62 -26.67 -2.06
C LEU A 48 25.20 -26.87 -2.62
N HIS A 49 24.74 -28.11 -2.75
CA HIS A 49 23.42 -28.52 -3.30
C HIS A 49 22.17 -27.95 -2.58
N GLY A 50 22.31 -26.91 -1.76
CA GLY A 50 21.23 -26.09 -1.18
C GLY A 50 21.45 -24.56 -1.25
N GLY A 51 22.63 -24.09 -1.67
CA GLY A 51 22.99 -22.67 -1.67
C GLY A 51 22.16 -21.81 -2.64
N GLN A 52 21.77 -22.38 -3.78
CA GLN A 52 20.90 -21.70 -4.75
C GLN A 52 19.49 -21.42 -4.18
N GLN A 53 18.96 -22.32 -3.35
CA GLN A 53 17.65 -22.11 -2.71
C GLN A 53 17.72 -21.04 -1.63
N VAL A 54 18.80 -21.04 -0.83
CA VAL A 54 19.05 -19.99 0.18
C VAL A 54 19.20 -18.62 -0.48
N LEU A 55 19.93 -18.53 -1.60
CA LEU A 55 20.07 -17.29 -2.36
C LEU A 55 18.73 -16.79 -2.92
N LYS A 56 17.89 -17.68 -3.47
CA LYS A 56 16.53 -17.33 -3.91
C LYS A 56 15.68 -16.79 -2.76
N ARG A 57 15.76 -17.39 -1.57
CA ARG A 57 15.06 -16.88 -0.36
C ARG A 57 15.59 -15.51 0.06
N LEU A 58 16.90 -15.29 0.02
CA LEU A 58 17.52 -14.02 0.40
C LEU A 58 17.14 -12.89 -0.57
N ILE A 59 17.18 -13.14 -1.88
CA ILE A 59 16.72 -12.18 -2.90
C ILE A 59 15.24 -11.89 -2.72
N GLY A 60 14.43 -12.94 -2.50
CA GLY A 60 12.99 -12.78 -2.21
C GLY A 60 12.73 -11.94 -0.97
N TYR A 61 13.50 -12.17 0.10
CA TYR A 61 13.40 -11.41 1.35
C TYR A 61 13.75 -9.92 1.15
N HIS A 62 14.86 -9.61 0.49
CA HIS A 62 15.22 -8.22 0.19
C HIS A 62 14.21 -7.55 -0.76
N GLY A 63 13.67 -8.29 -1.72
CA GLY A 63 12.58 -7.82 -2.57
C GLY A 63 11.32 -7.49 -1.76
N ALA A 64 10.92 -8.35 -0.83
CA ALA A 64 9.80 -8.11 0.07
C ALA A 64 10.05 -6.90 0.96
N LEU A 65 11.23 -6.76 1.57
CA LEU A 65 11.59 -5.60 2.38
C LEU A 65 11.52 -4.30 1.58
N ALA A 66 12.05 -4.28 0.35
CA ALA A 66 12.01 -3.10 -0.51
C ALA A 66 10.59 -2.69 -0.89
N LYS A 67 9.69 -3.67 -1.10
CA LYS A 67 8.25 -3.40 -1.30
C LYS A 67 7.62 -2.78 -0.07
N MET A 68 7.88 -3.33 1.11
CA MET A 68 7.37 -2.77 2.38
C MET A 68 7.91 -1.35 2.63
N ASP A 69 9.20 -1.10 2.36
CA ASP A 69 9.80 0.24 2.44
C ASP A 69 9.12 1.24 1.51
N LEU A 70 8.88 0.84 0.26
CA LEU A 70 8.21 1.66 -0.73
C LEU A 70 6.74 1.94 -0.35
N ALA A 71 6.04 0.93 0.15
CA ALA A 71 4.66 1.05 0.61
C ALA A 71 4.54 2.01 1.79
N GLU A 72 5.38 1.85 2.81
CA GLU A 72 5.43 2.75 3.98
C GLU A 72 5.78 4.18 3.58
N ALA A 73 6.79 4.37 2.72
CA ALA A 73 7.17 5.70 2.22
C ALA A 73 6.06 6.34 1.40
N THR A 74 5.33 5.55 0.61
CA THR A 74 4.18 5.99 -0.19
C THR A 74 3.03 6.42 0.72
N MET A 75 2.69 5.60 1.70
CA MET A 75 1.68 5.91 2.71
C MET A 75 2.02 7.19 3.44
N LYS A 76 3.25 7.31 3.96
CA LYS A 76 3.74 8.50 4.65
C LYS A 76 3.66 9.73 3.76
N ARG A 77 4.02 9.61 2.48
CA ARG A 77 3.91 10.71 1.52
C ARG A 77 2.46 11.12 1.31
N ILE A 78 1.52 10.20 1.11
CA ILE A 78 0.10 10.53 0.91
C ILE A 78 -0.48 11.24 2.14
N LEU A 79 -0.16 10.74 3.35
CA LEU A 79 -0.63 11.32 4.60
C LEU A 79 0.08 12.64 4.98
N ILE A 80 1.29 12.90 4.48
CA ILE A 80 2.05 14.15 4.72
C ILE A 80 1.83 15.19 3.61
N GLU A 81 1.60 14.79 2.36
CA GLU A 81 1.27 15.72 1.27
C GLU A 81 -0.05 16.46 1.54
N ASP A 82 -0.89 15.92 2.42
CA ASP A 82 -2.03 16.60 3.03
C ASP A 82 -1.60 17.71 4.03
N LYS A 83 -0.46 17.57 4.69
CA LYS A 83 0.11 18.57 5.62
C LYS A 83 0.86 19.72 4.93
N SER A 84 1.40 19.52 3.72
CA SER A 84 2.30 20.49 3.07
C SER A 84 1.63 21.43 2.05
N VAL A 85 0.33 21.27 1.77
CA VAL A 85 -0.44 22.29 1.06
C VAL A 85 -0.98 23.28 2.10
N LEU A 86 -0.08 24.13 2.60
CA LEU A 86 -0.44 25.36 3.28
C LEU A 86 -1.43 26.15 2.39
N ASN A 87 -2.70 26.11 2.79
CA ASN A 87 -3.65 27.23 2.75
C ASN A 87 -4.18 27.77 1.40
N GLN A 88 -4.05 27.09 0.25
CA GLN A 88 -4.65 27.66 -0.99
C GLN A 88 -5.52 26.76 -1.85
N ASP A 89 -5.50 25.43 -1.70
CA ASP A 89 -6.39 24.59 -2.51
C ASP A 89 -7.07 23.49 -1.68
N LYS A 90 -8.29 23.78 -1.21
CA LYS A 90 -9.21 22.82 -0.55
C LYS A 90 -9.58 21.60 -1.41
N ARG A 91 -8.97 21.46 -2.60
CA ARG A 91 -9.28 20.41 -3.59
C ARG A 91 -8.28 19.27 -3.61
N LYS A 92 -7.09 19.39 -3.02
CA LYS A 92 -6.10 18.33 -3.08
C LYS A 92 -6.35 17.27 -1.99
N ARG A 93 -7.40 16.47 -2.20
CA ARG A 93 -7.74 15.35 -1.31
C ARG A 93 -6.70 14.22 -1.39
N PRO A 94 -6.51 13.45 -0.31
CA PRO A 94 -5.69 12.24 -0.31
C PRO A 94 -6.14 11.27 -1.40
N ASN A 95 -5.17 10.65 -2.09
CA ASN A 95 -5.48 9.59 -3.06
C ASN A 95 -5.74 8.27 -2.30
N ILE A 96 -7.00 8.07 -1.88
CA ILE A 96 -7.42 6.89 -1.09
C ILE A 96 -7.09 5.58 -1.79
N LYS A 97 -7.33 5.46 -3.10
CA LYS A 97 -6.98 4.25 -3.88
C LYS A 97 -5.50 3.88 -3.86
N LYS A 98 -4.63 4.89 -3.78
CA LYS A 98 -3.18 4.67 -3.68
C LYS A 98 -2.77 4.32 -2.26
N LEU A 99 -3.48 4.86 -1.27
CA LEU A 99 -3.30 4.56 0.14
C LEU A 99 -3.71 3.11 0.45
N GLU A 100 -4.89 2.67 -0.02
CA GLU A 100 -5.38 1.28 0.07
C GLU A 100 -4.35 0.29 -0.49
N ARG A 101 -3.82 0.55 -1.68
CA ARG A 101 -2.76 -0.29 -2.28
C ARG A 101 -1.48 -0.34 -1.45
N ALA A 102 -1.09 0.77 -0.83
CA ALA A 102 0.08 0.79 0.04
C ALA A 102 -0.17 0.04 1.35
N ILE A 103 -1.40 0.10 1.87
CA ILE A 103 -1.83 -0.62 3.07
C ILE A 103 -1.81 -2.13 2.82
N ALA A 104 -2.35 -2.60 1.69
CA ALA A 104 -2.37 -4.02 1.32
C ALA A 104 -0.97 -4.66 1.32
N GLU A 105 0.08 -3.93 0.94
CA GLU A 105 1.48 -4.42 0.97
C GLU A 105 2.08 -4.48 2.39
N LEU A 106 1.43 -3.84 3.36
CA LEU A 106 1.86 -3.79 4.77
C LEU A 106 0.99 -4.68 5.68
N GLU A 107 -0.18 -5.11 5.21
CA GLU A 107 -1.07 -6.04 5.90
C GLU A 107 -0.33 -7.32 6.27
N MET A 108 -0.52 -7.75 7.53
CA MET A 108 0.06 -9.01 8.04
C MET A 108 1.60 -9.08 7.94
N THR A 109 2.26 -7.92 7.82
CA THR A 109 3.73 -7.80 7.91
C THR A 109 4.15 -7.24 9.27
N SER A 110 5.45 -7.25 9.56
CA SER A 110 6.01 -6.58 10.75
C SER A 110 5.81 -5.06 10.76
N ARG A 111 5.35 -4.46 9.66
CA ARG A 111 5.07 -3.01 9.55
C ARG A 111 3.61 -2.65 9.79
N ALA A 112 2.72 -3.63 9.99
CA ALA A 112 1.30 -3.40 10.19
C ALA A 112 1.01 -2.43 11.36
N VAL A 113 1.72 -2.60 12.49
CA VAL A 113 1.58 -1.72 13.67
C VAL A 113 1.88 -0.26 13.30
N LYS A 114 2.99 -0.02 12.59
CA LYS A 114 3.41 1.32 12.19
C LYS A 114 2.43 1.97 11.21
N ALA A 115 1.89 1.18 10.27
CA ALA A 115 0.85 1.65 9.35
C ALA A 115 -0.43 2.03 10.11
N ALA A 116 -0.86 1.21 11.08
CA ALA A 116 -2.01 1.52 11.94
C ALA A 116 -1.81 2.81 12.74
N ASP A 117 -0.62 3.02 13.33
CA ASP A 117 -0.29 4.26 14.06
C ASP A 117 -0.34 5.50 13.16
N MET A 118 0.13 5.37 11.91
CA MET A 118 0.08 6.45 10.93
C MET A 118 -1.37 6.81 10.55
N LEU A 119 -2.24 5.81 10.36
CA LEU A 119 -3.66 6.03 10.09
C LEU A 119 -4.37 6.66 11.28
N LYS A 120 -4.03 6.21 12.49
CA LYS A 120 -4.57 6.77 13.73
C LYS A 120 -4.27 8.25 13.85
N CYS A 121 -3.00 8.61 13.72
CA CYS A 121 -2.59 10.01 13.73
C CYS A 121 -3.26 10.83 12.61
N ALA A 122 -3.47 10.23 11.43
CA ALA A 122 -4.09 10.91 10.30
C ALA A 122 -5.59 11.19 10.51
N PHE A 123 -6.37 10.23 11.02
CA PHE A 123 -7.79 10.47 11.26
C PHE A 123 -8.02 11.44 12.43
N GLU A 124 -7.19 11.38 13.49
CA GLU A 124 -7.28 12.31 14.62
C GLU A 124 -6.98 13.75 14.19
N ASP A 125 -5.96 13.95 13.32
CA ASP A 125 -5.63 15.25 12.74
C ASP A 125 -6.73 15.77 11.81
N ALA A 126 -7.32 14.91 10.98
CA ALA A 126 -8.44 15.26 10.11
C ALA A 126 -9.70 15.63 10.90
N GLU A 127 -10.02 14.90 11.99
CA GLU A 127 -11.11 15.25 12.92
C GLU A 127 -10.87 16.63 13.53
N ALA A 128 -9.65 16.88 14.04
CA ALA A 128 -9.29 18.17 14.66
C ALA A 128 -9.39 19.36 13.70
N LYS A 129 -9.16 19.14 12.41
CA LYS A 129 -9.30 20.15 11.34
C LYS A 129 -10.73 20.30 10.80
N GLY A 130 -11.67 19.46 11.24
CA GLY A 130 -13.05 19.46 10.75
C GLY A 130 -13.23 18.77 9.38
N ASN A 131 -12.22 18.05 8.89
CA ASN A 131 -12.27 17.28 7.64
C ASN A 131 -12.93 15.91 7.89
N LEU A 132 -14.22 15.92 8.25
CA LEU A 132 -14.93 14.73 8.73
C LEU A 132 -14.95 13.56 7.72
N HIS A 133 -15.00 13.85 6.42
CA HIS A 133 -14.99 12.80 5.40
C HIS A 133 -13.64 12.09 5.31
N GLU A 134 -12.53 12.83 5.35
CA GLU A 134 -11.18 12.26 5.34
C GLU A 134 -10.90 11.48 6.62
N ALA A 135 -11.32 12.04 7.77
CA ALA A 135 -11.26 11.33 9.05
C ALA A 135 -11.99 9.98 8.98
N TYR A 136 -13.20 9.96 8.41
CA TYR A 136 -13.97 8.74 8.23
C TYR A 136 -13.24 7.72 7.35
N GLU A 137 -12.73 8.13 6.18
CA GLU A 137 -12.00 7.20 5.29
C GLU A 137 -10.72 6.65 5.94
N PHE A 138 -9.94 7.49 6.62
CA PHE A 138 -8.75 7.04 7.35
C PHE A 138 -9.09 6.12 8.51
N GLN A 139 -10.19 6.37 9.22
CA GLN A 139 -10.63 5.50 10.31
C GLN A 139 -11.16 4.16 9.79
N MET A 140 -11.77 4.10 8.60
CA MET A 140 -12.15 2.84 7.94
C MET A 140 -10.93 1.99 7.59
N LEU A 141 -9.88 2.60 7.04
CA LEU A 141 -8.60 1.92 6.78
C LEU A 141 -7.90 1.48 8.07
N TYR A 142 -8.04 2.27 9.14
CA TYR A 142 -7.53 1.89 10.46
C TYR A 142 -8.25 0.63 10.99
N VAL A 143 -9.58 0.55 10.85
CA VAL A 143 -10.35 -0.66 11.20
C VAL A 143 -9.85 -1.88 10.43
N GLU A 144 -9.63 -1.76 9.13
CA GLU A 144 -9.09 -2.84 8.30
C GLU A 144 -7.74 -3.35 8.82
N MET A 145 -6.83 -2.42 9.14
CA MET A 145 -5.54 -2.78 9.75
C MET A 145 -5.70 -3.48 11.10
N LEU A 146 -6.61 -3.02 11.96
CA LEU A 146 -6.88 -3.68 13.25
C LEU A 146 -7.42 -5.11 13.07
N ILE A 147 -8.24 -5.37 12.04
CA ILE A 147 -8.71 -6.72 11.70
C ILE A 147 -7.53 -7.62 11.38
N TYR A 148 -6.64 -7.21 10.47
CA TYR A 148 -5.46 -7.98 10.08
C TYR A 148 -4.45 -8.16 11.22
N MET A 149 -4.38 -7.22 12.16
CA MET A 149 -3.56 -7.32 13.36
C MET A 149 -4.18 -8.21 14.46
N GLY A 150 -5.40 -8.69 14.28
CA GLY A 150 -6.12 -9.47 15.29
C GLY A 150 -6.66 -8.63 16.46
N GLN A 151 -6.71 -7.31 16.33
CA GLN A 151 -7.17 -6.36 17.35
C GLN A 151 -8.67 -6.06 17.20
N TRP A 152 -9.48 -7.12 17.24
CA TRP A 152 -10.91 -7.10 16.90
C TRP A 152 -11.77 -6.24 17.83
N ASP A 153 -11.50 -6.29 19.14
CA ASP A 153 -12.23 -5.46 20.11
C ASP A 153 -11.97 -3.96 19.87
N ALA A 154 -10.71 -3.60 19.61
CA ALA A 154 -10.35 -2.23 19.26
C ALA A 154 -11.04 -1.78 17.95
N ALA A 155 -11.10 -2.67 16.96
CA ALA A 155 -11.78 -2.39 15.69
C ALA A 155 -13.27 -2.07 15.90
N LEU A 156 -13.97 -2.83 16.75
CA LEU A 156 -15.38 -2.60 17.05
C LEU A 156 -15.66 -1.27 17.76
N THR A 157 -14.69 -0.72 18.51
CA THR A 157 -14.84 0.58 19.19
C THR A 157 -14.67 1.79 18.27
N CYS A 158 -14.29 1.59 17.01
CA CYS A 158 -14.08 2.69 16.08
C CYS A 158 -15.41 3.34 15.67
N LYS A 159 -15.50 4.67 15.84
CA LYS A 159 -16.73 5.46 15.61
C LYS A 159 -17.31 5.29 14.20
N CYS A 160 -16.46 5.13 13.18
CA CYS A 160 -16.88 4.92 11.79
C CYS A 160 -17.81 3.69 11.63
N LEU A 161 -17.67 2.65 12.48
CA LEU A 161 -18.56 1.49 12.44
C LEU A 161 -19.92 1.78 13.08
N GLU A 162 -20.03 2.79 13.94
CA GLU A 162 -21.28 3.14 14.64
C GLU A 162 -22.10 4.19 13.90
N ASP A 163 -21.49 5.02 13.04
CA ASP A 163 -22.17 6.15 12.40
C ASP A 163 -23.23 5.75 11.35
N GLN A 164 -24.47 5.56 11.82
CA GLN A 164 -25.62 5.18 10.99
C GLN A 164 -26.07 6.27 9.99
N ARG A 165 -25.54 7.49 10.07
CA ARG A 165 -25.89 8.58 9.15
C ARG A 165 -25.27 8.39 7.76
N ILE A 166 -24.20 7.59 7.68
CA ILE A 166 -23.48 7.29 6.44
C ILE A 166 -23.86 5.88 5.99
N THR A 167 -24.48 5.80 4.82
CA THR A 167 -24.75 4.52 4.15
C THR A 167 -23.47 4.07 3.45
N ASP A 168 -22.75 3.15 4.08
CA ASP A 168 -21.50 2.59 3.58
C ASP A 168 -21.50 1.08 3.85
N ALA A 169 -21.48 0.28 2.78
CA ALA A 169 -21.54 -1.18 2.85
C ALA A 169 -20.31 -1.78 3.56
N ARG A 170 -19.17 -1.08 3.60
CA ARG A 170 -17.97 -1.55 4.31
C ARG A 170 -18.21 -1.72 5.81
N ARG A 171 -19.08 -0.89 6.40
CA ARG A 171 -19.38 -0.94 7.85
C ARG A 171 -19.99 -2.27 8.28
N PRO A 172 -21.14 -2.71 7.75
CA PRO A 172 -21.69 -4.02 8.08
C PRO A 172 -20.77 -5.15 7.62
N LEU A 173 -20.03 -5.02 6.52
CA LEU A 173 -19.04 -6.02 6.12
C LEU A 173 -17.96 -6.23 7.20
N PHE A 174 -17.31 -5.16 7.66
CA PHE A 174 -16.29 -5.23 8.70
C PHE A 174 -16.86 -5.74 10.03
N LYS A 175 -18.07 -5.32 10.41
CA LYS A 175 -18.75 -5.89 11.59
C LYS A 175 -19.02 -7.39 11.43
N ALA A 176 -19.42 -7.84 10.24
CA ALA A 176 -19.65 -9.25 9.97
C ALA A 176 -18.37 -10.06 10.12
N VAL A 177 -17.28 -9.60 9.49
CA VAL A 177 -15.93 -10.21 9.60
C VAL A 177 -15.52 -10.29 11.06
N ILE A 178 -15.55 -9.17 11.80
CA ILE A 178 -15.09 -9.12 13.19
C ILE A 178 -15.91 -10.05 14.10
N ASN A 179 -17.24 -10.07 13.95
CA ASN A 179 -18.10 -10.93 14.77
C ASN A 179 -17.86 -12.42 14.47
N ILE A 180 -17.69 -12.80 13.19
CA ILE A 180 -17.30 -14.18 12.85
C ILE A 180 -15.94 -14.49 13.45
N LEU A 181 -14.92 -13.63 13.27
CA LEU A 181 -13.59 -13.84 13.84
C LEU A 181 -13.62 -14.02 15.36
N SER A 182 -14.53 -13.31 16.05
CA SER A 182 -14.78 -13.37 17.50
C SER A 182 -15.76 -14.47 17.93
N GLU A 183 -16.02 -15.46 17.07
CA GLU A 183 -16.91 -16.61 17.32
C GLU A 183 -18.40 -16.26 17.55
N LYS A 184 -18.80 -15.00 17.30
CA LYS A 184 -20.18 -14.50 17.34
C LYS A 184 -20.85 -14.65 15.97
N VAL A 185 -20.96 -15.88 15.50
CA VAL A 185 -21.38 -16.19 14.11
C VAL A 185 -22.80 -15.70 13.82
N SER A 186 -23.72 -15.76 14.79
CA SER A 186 -25.10 -15.25 14.65
C SER A 186 -25.15 -13.75 14.38
N GLU A 187 -24.37 -12.97 15.12
CA GLU A 187 -24.23 -11.52 14.94
C GLU A 187 -23.55 -11.22 13.62
N GLY A 188 -22.52 -12.00 13.27
CA GLY A 188 -21.84 -11.90 11.98
C GLY A 188 -22.79 -12.09 10.79
N LYS A 189 -23.74 -13.03 10.91
CA LYS A 189 -24.75 -13.27 9.87
C LYS A 189 -25.68 -12.07 9.68
N LYS A 190 -26.15 -11.45 10.77
CA LYS A 190 -27.02 -10.26 10.70
C LYS A 190 -26.34 -9.11 9.95
N TYR A 191 -25.06 -8.87 10.26
CA TYR A 191 -24.31 -7.82 9.56
C TYR A 191 -23.98 -8.19 8.11
N TRP A 192 -23.76 -9.47 7.80
CA TRP A 192 -23.59 -9.91 6.42
C TRP A 192 -24.86 -9.69 5.59
N GLU A 193 -26.04 -9.96 6.16
CA GLU A 193 -27.33 -9.70 5.53
C GLU A 193 -27.54 -8.18 5.30
N GLU A 194 -27.21 -7.34 6.27
CA GLU A 194 -27.23 -5.87 6.12
C GLU A 194 -26.29 -5.40 5.00
N PHE A 195 -25.07 -5.96 4.92
CA PHE A 195 -24.14 -5.68 3.83
C PHE A 195 -24.73 -6.01 2.45
N ARG A 196 -25.36 -7.19 2.32
CA ARG A 196 -26.02 -7.64 1.10
C ARG A 196 -27.16 -6.70 0.71
N GLU A 197 -28.00 -6.33 1.67
CA GLU A 197 -29.12 -5.40 1.46
C GLU A 197 -28.65 -4.04 0.95
N ILE A 198 -27.61 -3.45 1.56
CA ILE A 198 -27.06 -2.16 1.10
C ILE A 198 -26.54 -2.28 -0.33
N ARG A 199 -25.82 -3.37 -0.67
CA ARG A 199 -25.28 -3.56 -2.03
C ARG A 199 -26.37 -3.70 -3.08
N GLU A 200 -27.40 -4.48 -2.77
CA GLU A 200 -28.56 -4.68 -3.65
C GLU A 200 -29.31 -3.36 -3.87
N ASN A 201 -29.55 -2.60 -2.80
CA ASN A 201 -30.20 -1.28 -2.87
C ASN A 201 -29.38 -0.24 -3.65
N MET A 202 -28.05 -0.29 -3.56
CA MET A 202 -27.15 0.61 -4.29
C MET A 202 -26.86 0.17 -5.73
N ARG A 203 -27.38 -1.00 -6.17
CA ARG A 203 -27.06 -1.62 -7.47
C ARG A 203 -25.55 -1.72 -7.71
N LEU A 204 -24.79 -2.00 -6.66
CA LEU A 204 -23.35 -2.17 -6.79
C LEU A 204 -23.07 -3.42 -7.62
N PRO A 205 -22.20 -3.35 -8.63
CA PRO A 205 -21.90 -4.50 -9.49
C PRO A 205 -21.41 -5.68 -8.64
N GLU A 206 -21.74 -6.90 -9.09
CA GLU A 206 -21.41 -8.11 -8.33
C GLU A 206 -19.89 -8.31 -8.21
N THR A 207 -19.11 -7.85 -9.19
CA THR A 207 -17.64 -7.80 -9.20
C THR A 207 -17.17 -6.82 -10.28
N SER A 208 -16.13 -6.04 -10.03
CA SER A 208 -15.32 -5.41 -11.08
C SER A 208 -14.09 -6.27 -11.39
N GLU A 209 -13.57 -6.22 -12.63
CA GLU A 209 -12.33 -6.93 -13.01
C GLU A 209 -11.10 -6.48 -12.18
N GLU A 210 -11.20 -5.36 -11.44
CA GLU A 210 -10.16 -4.86 -10.54
C GLU A 210 -10.15 -5.55 -9.16
N ASP A 211 -11.19 -6.31 -8.77
CA ASP A 211 -11.37 -6.85 -7.41
C ASP A 211 -10.57 -8.15 -7.13
N GLY A 212 -9.79 -8.64 -8.10
CA GLY A 212 -9.01 -9.86 -7.97
C GLY A 212 -9.87 -11.13 -7.81
N PRO A 213 -9.29 -12.28 -7.41
CA PRO A 213 -9.99 -13.57 -7.34
C PRO A 213 -10.97 -13.70 -6.16
N TYR A 214 -11.21 -12.63 -5.39
CA TYR A 214 -12.19 -12.62 -4.31
C TYR A 214 -13.59 -12.45 -4.90
N ILE A 215 -14.11 -13.54 -5.47
CA ILE A 215 -15.54 -13.67 -5.76
C ILE A 215 -16.27 -13.33 -4.45
N LEU A 216 -17.07 -12.26 -4.46
CA LEU A 216 -17.94 -11.93 -3.36
C LEU A 216 -18.79 -13.17 -3.06
N ALA A 217 -18.57 -13.76 -1.90
CA ALA A 217 -19.27 -14.97 -1.48
C ALA A 217 -20.77 -14.82 -1.77
N ASN A 218 -21.33 -15.79 -2.48
CA ASN A 218 -22.71 -15.70 -2.95
C ASN A 218 -23.70 -15.97 -1.82
N ASN A 219 -23.24 -16.62 -0.76
CA ASN A 219 -24.00 -16.94 0.44
C ASN A 219 -23.14 -16.81 1.70
N PHE A 220 -23.80 -16.82 2.86
CA PHE A 220 -23.13 -16.66 4.15
C PHE A 220 -22.14 -17.78 4.47
N ASP A 221 -22.38 -19.02 4.02
CA ASP A 221 -21.49 -20.14 4.33
C ASP A 221 -20.14 -20.03 3.61
N GLU A 222 -20.15 -19.58 2.35
CA GLU A 222 -18.94 -19.22 1.60
C GLU A 222 -18.20 -18.05 2.26
N PHE A 223 -18.93 -17.00 2.65
CA PHE A 223 -18.34 -15.84 3.32
C PHE A 223 -17.66 -16.26 4.62
N LYS A 224 -18.36 -17.05 5.44
CA LYS A 224 -17.81 -17.58 6.68
C LYS A 224 -16.54 -18.39 6.43
N LYS A 225 -16.49 -19.25 5.41
CA LYS A 225 -15.26 -20.00 5.07
C LYS A 225 -14.09 -19.08 4.75
N ILE A 226 -14.32 -17.99 4.01
CA ILE A 226 -13.27 -16.99 3.72
C ILE A 226 -12.78 -16.33 5.01
N VAL A 227 -13.69 -15.92 5.90
CA VAL A 227 -13.32 -15.31 7.18
C VAL A 227 -12.59 -16.30 8.11
N GLU A 228 -12.93 -17.59 8.05
CA GLU A 228 -12.22 -18.64 8.79
C GLU A 228 -10.80 -18.88 8.25
N LEU A 229 -10.60 -18.80 6.93
CA LEU A 229 -9.25 -18.81 6.33
C LEU A 229 -8.45 -17.59 6.79
N LEU A 230 -9.04 -16.39 6.74
CA LEU A 230 -8.41 -15.17 7.26
C LEU A 230 -8.01 -15.33 8.73
N ARG A 231 -8.83 -15.97 9.57
CA ARG A 231 -8.48 -16.25 10.97
C ARG A 231 -7.20 -17.10 11.08
N GLN A 232 -7.06 -18.10 10.21
CA GLN A 232 -5.86 -18.95 10.18
C GLN A 232 -4.64 -18.14 9.75
N ASP A 233 -4.78 -17.33 8.71
CA ASP A 233 -3.69 -16.48 8.22
C ASP A 233 -3.23 -15.49 9.30
N ILE A 234 -4.17 -14.83 10.01
CA ILE A 234 -3.84 -13.89 11.11
C ILE A 234 -3.09 -14.61 12.23
N LYS A 235 -3.50 -15.85 12.57
CA LYS A 235 -2.80 -16.67 13.58
C LYS A 235 -1.38 -17.04 13.12
N ASN A 236 -1.20 -17.32 11.84
CA ASN A 236 0.10 -17.71 11.26
C ASN A 236 1.03 -16.51 11.05
N ALA A 237 0.49 -15.31 10.83
CA ALA A 237 1.24 -14.10 10.57
C ALA A 237 1.78 -13.41 11.83
N LYS A 238 1.30 -13.78 13.03
CA LYS A 238 1.83 -13.24 14.28
C LYS A 238 3.34 -13.50 14.35
N PRO A 239 4.20 -12.47 14.33
CA PRO A 239 5.63 -12.67 14.48
C PRO A 239 5.91 -13.16 15.91
N VAL A 240 6.86 -14.10 16.01
CA VAL A 240 7.53 -14.48 17.27
C VAL A 240 8.21 -13.26 17.88
#